data_AF-A0A5B1QEB7-F1
#
_entry.id   AF-A0A5B1QEB7-F1
#
_cell.length_a   1.000
_cell.length_b   1.000
_cell.length_c   1.000
_cell.angle_alpha   90.00
_cell.angle_beta   90.00
_cell.angle_gamma   90.00
#
_symmetry.space_group_name_H-M   'P 1'
#
loop_
_entity.id
_entity.type
_entity.pdbx_description
1 polymer ?
#
loop_
_entity_poly.entity_id
_entity_poly.type
_entity_poly.pdbx_seq_one_letter_code
_entity_poly.pdbx_strand_id
1 'polypeptide(L)'
;MSLTTMAEANTIHPHLPETPSHDCNEPALRVSRTYLAHALLAQHSPELRTLDQVITIRSRRAPITARPSIFSLPVEILLAIRAQLHPMVTSALLNDSAHGLTAALLGRTRGFCAECLKYNVHVFGSDVLAWPDHAGAGTETDPLSMAPAADEKKAGCLCGVWEMDGKVVETSWRREERERERESVKALVSTDFFSLSSSETAEDGRDSSLKPCAPEERQIEHPHGSPASDLNDFAFDTAYSPQAWLDAHLSRMMPHQKPIWPTVTDIVSNEFGCSMICPDQDAKGNMVSDDILIIPTDPHHQFALMRLAREFSLPMTYSGTGPQLIAAARSTAATYLAERVKCIPPRTKDMVSFEQPKAGMARKLGMAVGFGVCAWVVLGLGAF
;
A
#
# COMPACT_ATOMS: atom_id res chain seq x y z
N MET A 1 -35.16 -42.85 -43.19
CA MET A 1 -35.78 -41.85 -42.30
C MET A 1 -34.96 -41.83 -41.03
N SER A 2 -34.02 -40.89 -40.94
CA SER A 2 -33.09 -40.79 -39.81
C SER A 2 -33.70 -39.86 -38.76
N LEU A 3 -34.01 -40.41 -37.58
CA LEU A 3 -34.53 -39.67 -36.43
C LEU A 3 -33.36 -38.99 -35.71
N THR A 4 -33.34 -37.66 -35.76
CA THR A 4 -32.43 -36.78 -35.03
C THR A 4 -33.07 -36.44 -33.70
N THR A 5 -32.57 -37.00 -32.60
CA THR A 5 -32.97 -36.63 -31.24
C THR A 5 -32.17 -35.42 -30.79
N MET A 6 -32.83 -34.29 -30.61
CA MET A 6 -32.25 -33.08 -30.01
C MET A 6 -32.13 -33.27 -28.50
N ALA A 7 -30.90 -33.16 -27.99
CA ALA A 7 -30.60 -33.12 -26.57
C ALA A 7 -30.80 -31.69 -26.06
N GLU A 8 -31.81 -31.51 -25.23
CA GLU A 8 -32.14 -30.26 -24.55
C GLU A 8 -31.19 -30.06 -23.36
N ALA A 9 -30.31 -29.08 -23.47
CA ALA A 9 -29.34 -28.76 -22.42
C ALA A 9 -30.04 -28.03 -21.27
N ASN A 10 -30.37 -28.79 -20.21
CA ASN A 10 -30.84 -28.26 -18.93
C ASN A 10 -29.76 -27.36 -18.31
N THR A 11 -29.92 -26.05 -18.47
CA THR A 11 -29.07 -25.04 -17.83
C THR A 11 -29.53 -24.91 -16.39
N ILE A 12 -28.85 -25.60 -15.48
CA ILE A 12 -29.05 -25.47 -14.03
C ILE A 12 -28.56 -24.07 -13.65
N HIS A 13 -29.49 -23.12 -13.47
CA HIS A 13 -29.18 -21.86 -12.83
C HIS A 13 -28.79 -22.16 -11.37
N PRO A 14 -27.58 -21.79 -10.91
CA PRO A 14 -27.26 -21.85 -9.50
C PRO A 14 -28.23 -20.92 -8.78
N HIS A 15 -29.11 -21.49 -7.96
CA HIS A 15 -29.91 -20.74 -7.00
C HIS A 15 -28.92 -19.92 -6.16
N LEU A 16 -28.85 -18.61 -6.40
CA LEU A 16 -28.25 -17.70 -5.44
C LEU A 16 -28.98 -17.95 -4.11
N PRO A 17 -28.27 -18.27 -3.01
CA PRO A 17 -28.90 -18.34 -1.70
C PRO A 17 -29.58 -17.01 -1.46
N GLU A 18 -30.91 -17.03 -1.36
CA GLU A 18 -31.71 -15.88 -0.95
C GLU A 18 -31.12 -15.42 0.38
N THR A 19 -30.49 -14.25 0.36
CA THR A 19 -29.99 -13.61 1.57
C THR A 19 -31.16 -13.53 2.53
N PRO A 20 -31.09 -14.17 3.71
CA PRO A 20 -32.21 -14.17 4.65
C PRO A 20 -32.60 -12.72 4.87
N SER A 21 -33.88 -12.42 4.64
CA SER A 21 -34.46 -11.14 5.00
C SER A 21 -34.43 -11.05 6.53
N HIS A 22 -33.31 -10.56 7.07
CA HIS A 22 -33.16 -10.28 8.49
C HIS A 22 -34.27 -9.30 8.86
N ASP A 23 -35.26 -9.78 9.62
CA ASP A 23 -36.25 -8.93 10.25
C ASP A 23 -35.50 -7.81 10.99
N CYS A 24 -35.80 -6.55 10.67
CA CYS A 24 -35.13 -5.35 11.17
C CYS A 24 -35.20 -5.15 12.70
N ASN A 25 -35.65 -6.14 13.46
CA ASN A 25 -35.88 -6.09 14.90
C ASN A 25 -34.83 -6.88 15.71
N GLU A 26 -33.89 -7.57 15.07
CA GLU A 26 -32.83 -8.22 15.84
C GLU A 26 -31.86 -7.18 16.43
N PRO A 27 -31.52 -7.31 17.73
CA PRO A 27 -30.60 -6.41 18.39
C PRO A 27 -29.22 -6.61 17.78
N ALA A 28 -28.75 -5.59 17.05
CA ALA A 28 -27.44 -5.60 16.42
C ALA A 28 -26.68 -4.31 16.77
N LEU A 29 -25.38 -4.46 17.02
CA LEU A 29 -24.49 -3.35 17.30
C LEU A 29 -23.64 -3.04 16.07
N ARG A 30 -23.82 -1.86 15.48
CA ARG A 30 -23.01 -1.38 14.36
C ARG A 30 -21.82 -0.59 14.88
N VAL A 31 -20.61 -0.99 14.49
CA VAL A 31 -19.35 -0.40 14.98
C VAL A 31 -18.41 -0.20 13.80
N SER A 32 -17.50 0.76 13.91
CA SER A 32 -16.36 0.86 13.02
C SER A 32 -15.36 -0.26 13.31
N ARG A 33 -14.97 -0.99 12.26
CA ARG A 33 -13.93 -2.02 12.21
C ARG A 33 -12.63 -1.46 12.77
N THR A 34 -12.20 -0.32 12.24
CA THR A 34 -11.03 0.40 12.75
C THR A 34 -11.15 0.70 14.25
N TYR A 35 -12.27 1.24 14.73
CA TYR A 35 -12.45 1.55 16.15
C TYR A 35 -12.40 0.30 17.04
N LEU A 36 -13.06 -0.79 16.64
CA LEU A 36 -13.09 -2.04 17.40
C LEU A 36 -11.68 -2.63 17.56
N ALA A 37 -10.87 -2.62 16.49
CA ALA A 37 -9.48 -3.09 16.56
C ALA A 37 -8.62 -2.26 17.52
N HIS A 38 -8.79 -0.93 17.53
CA HIS A 38 -8.07 -0.05 18.46
C HIS A 38 -8.57 -0.20 19.90
N ALA A 39 -9.87 -0.41 20.10
CA ALA A 39 -10.45 -0.70 21.41
C ALA A 39 -9.87 -2.00 21.98
N LEU A 40 -9.72 -3.03 21.15
CA LEU A 40 -9.06 -4.27 21.58
C LEU A 40 -7.58 -4.06 21.95
N LEU A 41 -6.83 -3.31 21.13
CA LEU A 41 -5.45 -2.97 21.45
C LEU A 41 -5.35 -2.16 22.75
N ALA A 42 -6.29 -1.24 22.98
CA ALA A 42 -6.38 -0.48 24.23
C ALA A 42 -6.56 -1.42 25.43
N GLN A 43 -7.44 -2.43 25.34
CA GLN A 43 -7.61 -3.44 26.39
C GLN A 43 -6.30 -4.19 26.72
N HIS A 44 -5.42 -4.39 25.74
CA HIS A 44 -4.12 -5.03 25.93
C HIS A 44 -2.98 -4.08 26.33
N SER A 45 -3.24 -2.77 26.39
CA SER A 45 -2.25 -1.76 26.77
C SER A 45 -1.68 -1.99 28.18
N PRO A 46 -0.41 -1.63 28.45
CA PRO A 46 0.19 -1.79 29.76
C PRO A 46 -0.56 -1.00 30.84
N GLU A 47 -1.14 0.15 30.51
CA GLU A 47 -1.90 1.00 31.42
C GLU A 47 -3.16 0.29 31.93
N LEU A 48 -3.99 -0.24 31.02
CA LEU A 48 -5.22 -0.95 31.38
C LEU A 48 -4.91 -2.29 32.06
N ARG A 49 -3.91 -3.04 31.59
CA ARG A 49 -3.49 -4.29 32.24
C ARG A 49 -3.02 -4.07 33.68
N THR A 50 -2.29 -2.99 33.93
CA THR A 50 -1.82 -2.66 35.28
C THR A 50 -3.00 -2.31 36.18
N LEU A 51 -3.95 -1.51 35.68
CA LEU A 51 -5.15 -1.16 36.43
C LEU A 51 -6.02 -2.39 36.74
N ASP A 52 -6.16 -3.32 35.79
CA ASP A 52 -6.88 -4.58 35.97
C ASP A 52 -6.25 -5.49 37.01
N GLN A 53 -4.92 -5.52 37.06
CA GLN A 53 -4.20 -6.24 38.11
C GLN A 53 -4.46 -5.62 39.49
N VAL A 54 -4.46 -4.28 39.60
CA VAL A 54 -4.80 -3.57 40.84
C VAL A 54 -6.23 -3.89 41.28
N ILE A 55 -7.20 -3.82 40.36
CA ILE A 55 -8.61 -4.18 40.62
C ILE A 55 -8.74 -5.62 41.10
N THR A 56 -8.05 -6.56 40.44
CA THR A 56 -8.08 -7.99 40.78
C THR A 56 -7.45 -8.30 42.14
N ILE A 57 -6.31 -7.67 42.45
CA ILE A 57 -5.67 -7.81 43.77
C ILE A 57 -6.58 -7.23 44.85
N ARG A 58 -7.25 -6.11 44.56
CA ARG A 58 -8.11 -5.42 45.52
C ARG A 58 -9.42 -6.14 45.79
N SER A 59 -10.04 -6.75 44.78
CA SER A 59 -11.27 -7.53 44.95
C SER A 59 -11.04 -8.80 45.79
N ARG A 60 -9.82 -9.35 45.79
CA ARG A 60 -9.44 -10.54 46.57
C ARG A 60 -8.96 -10.23 47.99
N ARG A 61 -8.53 -9.00 48.27
CA ARG A 61 -7.95 -8.63 49.58
C ARG A 61 -8.86 -7.66 50.34
N ALA A 62 -9.15 -8.01 51.59
CA ALA A 62 -9.75 -7.07 52.54
C ALA A 62 -8.85 -5.81 52.69
N PRO A 63 -9.42 -4.62 52.91
CA PRO A 63 -8.66 -3.40 53.13
C PRO A 63 -7.81 -3.53 54.39
N ILE A 64 -6.55 -3.93 54.23
CA ILE A 64 -5.59 -4.06 55.31
C ILE A 64 -4.39 -3.21 54.89
N THR A 65 -4.41 -1.92 55.20
CA THR A 65 -3.22 -1.09 55.50
C THR A 65 -3.59 0.39 55.62
N ALA A 66 -3.09 1.04 56.66
CA ALA A 66 -3.35 2.44 57.01
C ALA A 66 -2.55 3.46 56.17
N ARG A 67 -1.94 3.06 55.05
CA ARG A 67 -1.14 3.96 54.20
C ARG A 67 -1.95 4.39 52.97
N PRO A 68 -1.98 5.70 52.64
CA PRO A 68 -2.61 6.16 51.42
C PRO A 68 -1.84 5.59 50.22
N SER A 69 -2.50 4.72 49.46
CA SER A 69 -1.98 4.07 48.26
C SER A 69 -3.13 3.91 47.28
N ILE A 70 -2.88 3.68 45.99
CA ILE A 70 -3.95 3.40 45.03
C ILE A 70 -4.83 2.21 45.48
N PHE A 71 -4.27 1.28 46.25
CA PHE A 71 -5.00 0.17 46.87
C PHE A 71 -6.01 0.60 47.95
N SER A 72 -5.97 1.84 48.43
CA SER A 72 -6.97 2.36 49.38
C SER A 72 -8.25 2.85 48.69
N LEU A 73 -8.26 2.98 47.36
CA LEU A 73 -9.46 3.37 46.63
C LEU A 73 -10.52 2.25 46.66
N PRO A 74 -11.81 2.58 46.77
CA PRO A 74 -12.91 1.64 46.54
C PRO A 74 -12.87 1.07 45.11
N VAL A 75 -13.35 -0.16 44.93
CA VAL A 75 -13.34 -0.84 43.61
C VAL A 75 -14.20 -0.10 42.59
N GLU A 76 -15.26 0.56 43.03
CA GLU A 76 -16.16 1.37 42.22
C GLU A 76 -15.41 2.55 41.57
N ILE A 77 -14.50 3.17 42.32
CA ILE A 77 -13.67 4.27 41.81
C ILE A 77 -12.65 3.73 40.80
N LEU A 78 -12.04 2.57 41.07
CA LEU A 78 -11.11 1.94 40.13
C LEU A 78 -11.79 1.54 38.81
N LEU A 79 -13.02 1.02 38.89
CA LEU A 79 -13.83 0.70 37.71
C LEU A 79 -14.24 1.97 36.94
N ALA A 80 -14.57 3.06 37.63
CA ALA A 80 -14.84 4.34 36.99
C ALA A 80 -13.59 4.90 36.27
N ILE A 81 -12.41 4.79 36.89
CA ILE A 81 -11.13 5.15 36.26
C ILE A 81 -10.89 4.28 35.03
N ARG A 82 -11.09 2.95 35.11
CA ARG A 82 -10.94 2.05 33.95
C ARG A 82 -11.86 2.45 32.81
N ALA A 83 -13.12 2.75 33.10
CA ALA A 83 -14.11 3.16 32.11
C ALA A 83 -13.75 4.47 31.40
N GLN A 84 -13.02 5.38 32.07
CA GLN A 84 -12.53 6.62 31.45
C GLN A 84 -11.18 6.43 30.73
N LEU A 85 -10.30 5.60 31.29
CA LEU A 85 -8.97 5.34 30.73
C LEU A 85 -9.07 4.63 29.38
N HIS A 86 -10.01 3.70 29.24
CA HIS A 86 -10.18 2.93 28.01
C HIS A 86 -10.39 3.79 26.75
N PRO A 87 -11.42 4.66 26.66
CA PRO A 87 -11.60 5.52 25.49
C PRO A 87 -10.44 6.51 25.28
N MET A 88 -9.75 6.94 26.33
CA MET A 88 -8.56 7.79 26.19
C MET A 88 -7.41 7.06 25.49
N VAL A 89 -7.12 5.82 25.89
CA VAL A 89 -6.08 5.00 25.26
C VAL A 89 -6.48 4.65 23.82
N THR A 90 -7.75 4.26 23.58
CA THR A 90 -8.26 4.03 22.22
C THR A 90 -8.07 5.25 21.33
N SER A 91 -8.41 6.45 21.83
CA SER A 91 -8.22 7.69 21.07
C SER A 91 -6.74 8.00 20.79
N ALA A 92 -5.84 7.73 21.73
CA ALA A 92 -4.41 7.92 21.53
C ALA A 92 -3.88 6.97 20.43
N LEU A 93 -4.25 5.68 20.50
CA LEU A 93 -3.87 4.68 19.49
C LEU A 93 -4.42 5.04 18.10
N LEU A 94 -5.65 5.57 18.02
CA LEU A 94 -6.22 6.04 16.75
C LEU A 94 -5.39 7.19 16.16
N ASN A 95 -4.99 8.18 16.98
CA ASN A 95 -4.13 9.27 16.52
C ASN A 95 -2.75 8.77 16.08
N ASP A 96 -2.16 7.84 16.82
CA ASP A 96 -0.87 7.24 16.48
C ASP A 96 -0.93 6.48 15.15
N SER A 97 -1.98 5.68 14.94
CA SER A 97 -2.23 5.01 13.66
C SER A 97 -2.44 5.98 12.51
N ALA A 98 -3.15 7.10 12.74
CA ALA A 98 -3.33 8.14 11.73
C ALA A 98 -1.99 8.80 11.33
N HIS A 99 -1.15 9.09 12.32
CA HIS A 99 0.19 9.61 12.10
C HIS A 99 1.10 8.59 11.42
N GLY A 100 1.05 7.32 11.83
CA GLY A 100 1.79 6.23 11.21
C GLY A 100 1.41 6.04 9.74
N LEU A 101 0.11 6.06 9.43
CA LEU A 101 -0.38 5.97 8.06
C LEU A 101 0.09 7.16 7.23
N THR A 102 -0.03 8.38 7.78
CA THR A 102 0.45 9.60 7.12
C THR A 102 1.96 9.51 6.85
N ALA A 103 2.75 9.06 7.83
CA ALA A 103 4.19 8.89 7.68
C ALA A 103 4.55 7.85 6.62
N ALA A 104 3.80 6.74 6.53
CA ALA A 104 3.99 5.72 5.50
C ALA A 104 3.68 6.28 4.10
N LEU A 105 2.56 6.99 3.94
CA LEU A 105 2.18 7.67 2.70
C LEU A 105 3.27 8.66 2.27
N LEU A 106 3.70 9.53 3.19
CA LEU A 106 4.74 10.51 2.92
C LEU A 106 6.10 9.85 2.63
N GLY A 107 6.47 8.81 3.37
CA GLY A 107 7.69 8.03 3.17
C GLY A 107 7.79 7.47 1.75
N ARG A 108 6.68 6.90 1.25
CA ARG A 108 6.57 6.44 -0.14
C ARG A 108 6.80 7.57 -1.13
N THR A 109 6.32 8.77 -0.84
CA THR A 109 6.46 9.93 -1.74
C THR A 109 7.84 10.60 -1.70
N ARG A 110 8.64 10.38 -0.64
CA ARG A 110 9.92 11.08 -0.43
C ARG A 110 10.95 10.75 -1.51
N GLY A 111 10.94 9.50 -2.01
CA GLY A 111 11.87 9.04 -3.05
C GLY A 111 11.60 9.59 -4.45
N PHE A 112 10.46 10.25 -4.69
CA PHE A 112 10.16 10.83 -5.99
C PHE A 112 10.61 12.28 -6.07
N CYS A 113 11.29 12.60 -7.17
CA CYS A 113 11.40 13.97 -7.64
C CYS A 113 10.04 14.46 -8.17
N ALA A 114 9.95 15.77 -8.32
CA ALA A 114 8.72 16.48 -8.60
C ALA A 114 7.97 15.99 -9.87
N GLU A 115 8.70 15.72 -10.95
CA GLU A 115 8.12 15.20 -12.20
C GLU A 115 7.58 13.77 -12.05
N CYS A 116 8.28 12.89 -11.32
CA CYS A 116 7.79 11.54 -11.03
C CYS A 116 6.55 11.56 -10.15
N LEU A 117 6.52 12.45 -9.18
CA LEU A 117 5.36 12.61 -8.32
C LEU A 117 4.15 13.03 -9.15
N LYS A 118 4.34 14.02 -10.04
CA LYS A 118 3.30 14.48 -10.97
C LYS A 118 2.82 13.37 -11.89
N TYR A 119 3.75 12.58 -12.45
CA TYR A 119 3.43 11.42 -13.28
C TYR A 119 2.61 10.38 -12.53
N ASN A 120 3.06 9.95 -11.33
CA ASN A 120 2.36 8.94 -10.56
C ASN A 120 0.97 9.42 -10.12
N VAL A 121 0.85 10.68 -9.69
CA VAL A 121 -0.46 11.29 -9.39
C VAL A 121 -1.35 11.33 -10.63
N HIS A 122 -0.79 11.58 -11.82
CA HIS A 122 -1.57 11.62 -13.06
C HIS A 122 -2.03 10.24 -13.53
N VAL A 123 -1.16 9.22 -13.43
CA VAL A 123 -1.43 7.87 -13.94
C VAL A 123 -2.23 7.01 -12.96
N PHE A 124 -1.82 7.02 -11.69
CA PHE A 124 -2.41 6.17 -10.64
C PHE A 124 -3.40 6.92 -9.74
N GLY A 125 -3.52 8.23 -9.91
CA GLY A 125 -4.36 9.08 -9.07
C GLY A 125 -3.67 9.50 -7.76
N SER A 126 -4.43 10.20 -6.92
CA SER A 126 -3.93 10.78 -5.66
C SER A 126 -3.75 9.76 -4.53
N ASP A 127 -4.23 8.53 -4.68
CA ASP A 127 -4.06 7.50 -3.66
C ASP A 127 -2.70 6.83 -3.78
N VAL A 128 -1.76 7.26 -2.95
CA VAL A 128 -0.36 6.81 -2.95
C VAL A 128 -0.23 5.30 -2.67
N LEU A 129 -1.19 4.68 -1.97
CA LEU A 129 -1.14 3.24 -1.69
C LEU A 129 -1.56 2.39 -2.89
N ALA A 130 -2.35 2.96 -3.80
CA ALA A 130 -2.73 2.30 -5.06
C ALA A 130 -1.59 2.34 -6.09
N TRP A 131 -0.49 3.04 -5.80
CA TRP A 131 0.66 3.07 -6.69
C TRP A 131 1.33 1.68 -6.66
N PRO A 132 1.89 1.20 -7.78
CA PRO A 132 2.65 -0.06 -7.77
C PRO A 132 3.87 0.07 -6.87
N ASP A 133 4.17 -0.98 -6.11
CA ASP A 133 5.39 -1.05 -5.31
C ASP A 133 6.59 -1.06 -6.25
N HIS A 134 7.56 -0.17 -6.02
CA HIS A 134 8.79 -0.11 -6.81
C HIS A 134 9.78 -1.19 -6.39
N ALA A 135 9.30 -2.42 -6.21
CA ALA A 135 10.02 -3.58 -5.70
C ALA A 135 11.23 -4.04 -6.56
N GLY A 136 11.66 -3.23 -7.55
CA GLY A 136 12.99 -3.36 -8.16
C GLY A 136 14.11 -2.68 -7.37
N ALA A 137 13.79 -1.85 -6.36
CA ALA A 137 14.78 -1.20 -5.51
C ALA A 137 14.89 -1.91 -4.15
N GLY A 138 15.42 -3.13 -4.14
CA GLY A 138 15.92 -3.82 -2.94
C GLY A 138 14.92 -3.97 -1.80
N THR A 139 14.00 -4.92 -1.93
CA THR A 139 13.13 -5.39 -0.85
C THR A 139 13.93 -6.12 0.23
N GLU A 140 14.60 -5.38 1.12
CA GLU A 140 15.08 -5.94 2.40
C GLU A 140 15.30 -4.88 3.48
N THR A 141 14.51 -3.80 3.46
CA THR A 141 14.45 -2.88 4.60
C THR A 141 13.02 -2.81 5.11
N ASP A 142 12.78 -3.50 6.22
CA ASP A 142 11.61 -3.35 7.08
C ASP A 142 11.28 -1.85 7.21
N PRO A 143 10.08 -1.38 6.78
CA PRO A 143 9.72 0.04 6.72
C PRO A 143 9.73 0.76 8.09
N LEU A 144 9.99 0.04 9.19
CA LEU A 144 10.16 0.59 10.54
C LEU A 144 11.56 0.39 11.14
N SER A 145 12.53 -0.15 10.38
CA SER A 145 13.94 -0.15 10.78
C SER A 145 14.48 1.29 10.71
N MET A 146 14.34 2.03 11.81
CA MET A 146 14.97 3.35 12.01
C MET A 146 16.47 3.24 12.33
N ALA A 147 17.18 2.27 11.75
CA ALA A 147 18.63 2.25 11.84
C ALA A 147 19.18 3.50 11.16
N PRO A 148 20.10 4.25 11.80
CA PRO A 148 20.64 5.48 11.23
C PRO A 148 21.39 5.16 9.94
N ALA A 149 20.87 5.66 8.84
CA ALA A 149 21.44 5.60 7.51
C ALA A 149 22.83 6.25 7.50
N ALA A 150 23.89 5.44 7.50
CA ALA A 150 25.25 5.92 7.29
C ALA A 150 25.70 5.84 5.82
N ASP A 151 24.91 5.26 4.91
CA ASP A 151 25.21 5.21 3.47
C ASP A 151 24.09 5.81 2.64
N GLU A 152 24.01 7.14 2.71
CA GLU A 152 23.01 8.03 2.12
C GLU A 152 23.07 8.15 0.57
N LYS A 153 23.64 7.17 -0.15
CA LYS A 153 24.09 7.40 -1.54
C LYS A 153 23.23 6.87 -2.68
N LYS A 154 22.12 6.13 -2.48
CA LYS A 154 21.42 5.51 -3.64
C LYS A 154 19.89 5.48 -3.61
N ALA A 155 19.21 6.43 -2.97
CA ALA A 155 17.78 6.65 -3.20
C ALA A 155 17.58 7.71 -4.32
N GLY A 156 18.02 7.40 -5.53
CA GLY A 156 17.83 8.30 -6.68
C GLY A 156 16.37 8.32 -7.15
N CYS A 157 15.97 9.42 -7.79
CA CYS A 157 14.62 9.57 -8.34
C CYS A 157 14.38 8.55 -9.46
N LEU A 158 13.25 7.83 -9.38
CA LEU A 158 12.71 6.93 -10.42
C LEU A 158 12.37 7.61 -11.75
N CYS A 159 12.72 8.89 -11.95
CA CYS A 159 12.53 9.56 -13.22
C CYS A 159 13.37 8.92 -14.31
N GLY A 160 14.28 8.02 -13.93
CA GLY A 160 14.92 7.15 -14.87
C GLY A 160 16.03 7.85 -15.59
N VAL A 161 16.74 8.73 -14.91
CA VAL A 161 18.02 9.27 -15.33
C VAL A 161 18.88 9.19 -14.08
N TRP A 162 19.71 8.16 -14.02
CA TRP A 162 20.62 7.89 -12.93
C TRP A 162 22.02 8.20 -13.44
N GLU A 163 22.81 8.98 -12.72
CA GLU A 163 24.23 9.07 -13.01
C GLU A 163 24.96 8.03 -12.16
N MET A 164 25.40 6.93 -12.77
CA MET A 164 26.28 5.96 -12.15
C MET A 164 27.65 6.04 -12.81
N ASP A 165 28.69 6.36 -12.03
CA ASP A 165 30.08 6.43 -12.48
C ASP A 165 30.30 7.38 -13.68
N GLY A 166 29.63 8.54 -13.67
CA GLY A 166 29.69 9.53 -14.76
C GLY A 166 28.93 9.11 -16.03
N LYS A 167 28.13 8.04 -15.96
CA LYS A 167 27.25 7.60 -17.05
C LYS A 167 25.79 7.79 -16.66
N VAL A 168 25.08 8.52 -17.52
CA VAL A 168 23.64 8.67 -17.41
C VAL A 168 22.95 7.39 -17.90
N VAL A 169 22.44 6.60 -16.97
CA VAL A 169 21.61 5.42 -17.22
C VAL A 169 20.16 5.85 -17.21
N GLU A 170 19.49 5.64 -18.34
CA GLU A 170 18.08 5.96 -18.48
C GLU A 170 17.19 4.72 -18.30
N THR A 171 16.06 4.83 -17.59
CA THR A 171 15.10 3.71 -17.52
C THR A 171 14.42 3.50 -18.87
N SER A 172 14.05 2.25 -19.16
CA SER A 172 13.37 1.87 -20.40
C SER A 172 12.12 2.70 -20.67
N TRP A 173 11.31 2.96 -19.63
CA TRP A 173 10.12 3.80 -19.75
C TRP A 173 10.43 5.24 -20.20
N ARG A 174 11.47 5.88 -19.65
CA ARG A 174 11.83 7.25 -20.05
C ARG A 174 12.43 7.30 -21.47
N ARG A 175 13.14 6.24 -21.87
CA ARG A 175 13.61 6.07 -23.25
C ARG A 175 12.44 5.96 -24.24
N GLU A 176 11.44 5.15 -23.90
CA GLU A 176 10.23 4.94 -24.72
C GLU A 176 9.39 6.21 -24.81
N GLU A 177 9.22 6.94 -23.69
CA GLU A 177 8.55 8.24 -23.68
C GLU A 177 9.27 9.25 -24.59
N ARG A 178 10.61 9.31 -24.53
CA ARG A 178 11.40 10.20 -25.39
C ARG A 178 11.32 9.78 -26.86
N GLU A 179 11.27 8.48 -27.15
CA GLU A 179 11.05 7.99 -28.51
C GLU A 179 9.68 8.39 -29.03
N ARG A 180 8.63 8.26 -28.22
CA ARG A 180 7.27 8.74 -28.54
C ARG A 180 7.22 10.26 -28.75
N GLU A 181 7.91 11.04 -27.93
CA GLU A 181 8.07 12.49 -28.12
C GLU A 181 8.80 12.80 -29.43
N ARG A 182 9.88 12.08 -29.77
CA ARG A 182 10.58 12.25 -31.05
C ARG A 182 9.71 11.89 -32.23
N GLU A 183 8.91 10.83 -32.14
CA GLU A 183 7.99 10.41 -33.18
C GLU A 183 6.86 11.42 -33.39
N SER A 184 6.29 11.97 -32.32
CA SER A 184 5.26 13.02 -32.42
C SER A 184 5.81 14.33 -33.00
N VAL A 185 7.03 14.73 -32.63
CA VAL A 185 7.71 15.88 -33.26
C VAL A 185 8.03 15.60 -34.72
N LYS A 186 8.50 14.39 -35.05
CA LYS A 186 8.77 13.98 -36.44
C LYS A 186 7.50 13.98 -37.28
N ALA A 187 6.37 13.54 -36.73
CA ALA A 187 5.08 13.61 -37.38
C ALA A 187 4.68 15.06 -37.68
N LEU A 188 4.81 15.97 -36.71
CA LEU A 188 4.49 17.39 -36.88
C LEU A 188 5.39 18.11 -37.91
N VAL A 189 6.67 17.72 -38.01
CA VAL A 189 7.59 18.25 -39.02
C VAL A 189 7.32 17.67 -40.41
N SER A 190 6.67 16.50 -40.49
CA SER A 190 6.32 15.86 -41.76
C SER A 190 5.02 16.39 -42.37
N THR A 191 4.19 17.12 -41.62
CA THR A 191 2.82 17.48 -42.08
C THR A 191 2.72 18.75 -42.93
N ASP A 192 3.77 19.53 -43.16
CA ASP A 192 3.69 20.67 -44.08
C ASP A 192 5.03 20.94 -44.77
N PHE A 193 5.09 20.74 -46.11
CA PHE A 193 5.09 21.87 -47.07
C PHE A 193 5.37 21.48 -48.53
N PHE A 194 5.66 20.22 -48.87
CA PHE A 194 5.79 19.81 -50.28
C PHE A 194 5.31 18.38 -50.51
N SER A 195 4.09 18.21 -51.01
CA SER A 195 3.73 17.14 -51.97
C SER A 195 2.30 17.36 -52.50
N LEU A 196 2.13 18.39 -53.32
CA LEU A 196 1.26 18.28 -54.48
C LEU A 196 2.13 17.72 -55.61
N SER A 197 1.83 16.50 -56.10
CA SER A 197 1.93 16.07 -57.51
C SER A 197 2.23 14.58 -57.67
N SER A 198 1.46 13.96 -58.58
CA SER A 198 1.71 12.71 -59.33
C SER A 198 1.61 11.40 -58.53
N SER A 199 0.56 10.59 -58.69
CA SER A 199 0.21 9.75 -59.85
C SER A 199 1.36 8.83 -60.29
N GLU A 200 1.25 7.52 -60.01
CA GLU A 200 1.26 6.49 -61.04
C GLU A 200 1.00 5.10 -60.44
N THR A 201 0.24 4.35 -61.22
CA THR A 201 -0.17 2.95 -61.12
C THR A 201 1.00 1.98 -61.29
N ALA A 202 0.99 0.85 -60.57
CA ALA A 202 1.26 -0.46 -61.17
C ALA A 202 1.02 -1.59 -60.16
N GLU A 203 0.41 -2.63 -60.70
CA GLU A 203 0.12 -3.94 -60.13
C GLU A 203 1.41 -4.74 -59.85
N ASP A 204 1.34 -5.71 -58.95
CA ASP A 204 1.29 -7.15 -59.29
C ASP A 204 1.85 -8.01 -58.14
N GLY A 205 1.27 -9.21 -57.97
CA GLY A 205 1.34 -10.01 -56.76
C GLY A 205 2.55 -10.94 -56.60
N ARG A 206 2.55 -11.65 -55.47
CA ARG A 206 2.97 -13.05 -55.33
C ARG A 206 2.83 -13.56 -53.88
N ASP A 207 1.97 -14.56 -53.75
CA ASP A 207 2.17 -15.85 -53.09
C ASP A 207 3.06 -16.00 -51.84
N SER A 208 2.36 -16.36 -50.75
CA SER A 208 2.38 -17.69 -50.11
C SER A 208 3.63 -18.19 -49.37
N SER A 209 3.37 -18.53 -48.10
CA SER A 209 3.94 -19.65 -47.31
C SER A 209 5.03 -19.30 -46.29
N LEU A 210 4.60 -18.98 -45.06
CA LEU A 210 5.42 -19.11 -43.85
C LEU A 210 4.75 -20.07 -42.88
N LYS A 211 5.52 -21.10 -42.54
CA LYS A 211 5.22 -22.23 -41.65
C LYS A 211 5.38 -21.77 -40.19
N PRO A 212 4.46 -22.11 -39.24
CA PRO A 212 4.67 -21.79 -37.83
C PRO A 212 5.60 -22.82 -37.18
N CYS A 213 6.71 -22.36 -36.59
CA CYS A 213 7.48 -23.15 -35.64
C CYS A 213 6.86 -22.98 -34.24
N ALA A 214 6.45 -24.10 -33.64
CA ALA A 214 6.01 -24.17 -32.25
C ALA A 214 7.20 -23.97 -31.30
N PRO A 215 7.02 -23.28 -30.16
CA PRO A 215 8.02 -23.26 -29.10
C PRO A 215 7.86 -24.49 -28.19
N GLU A 216 9.00 -25.11 -27.92
CA GLU A 216 9.25 -26.26 -27.07
C GLU A 216 9.09 -25.87 -25.59
N GLU A 217 8.19 -26.56 -24.89
CA GLU A 217 7.85 -26.35 -23.49
C GLU A 217 8.91 -27.03 -22.60
N ARG A 218 9.84 -26.24 -22.03
CA ARG A 218 10.80 -26.74 -21.02
C ARG A 218 10.13 -26.76 -19.65
N GLN A 219 9.82 -27.97 -19.17
CA GLN A 219 9.52 -28.23 -17.77
C GLN A 219 10.78 -28.00 -16.93
N ILE A 220 10.73 -27.01 -16.04
CA ILE A 220 11.72 -26.81 -14.98
C ILE A 220 11.14 -27.48 -13.73
N GLU A 221 11.72 -28.62 -13.36
CA GLU A 221 11.47 -29.28 -12.08
C GLU A 221 12.08 -28.43 -10.95
N HIS A 222 11.23 -27.91 -10.06
CA HIS A 222 11.67 -27.27 -8.81
C HIS A 222 11.85 -28.35 -7.73
N PRO A 223 13.00 -28.36 -7.01
CA PRO A 223 13.23 -29.31 -5.94
C PRO A 223 12.41 -28.95 -4.69
N HIS A 224 11.84 -29.98 -4.07
CA HIS A 224 11.10 -29.92 -2.81
C HIS A 224 11.90 -29.22 -1.69
N GLY A 225 11.36 -28.09 -1.22
CA GLY A 225 11.82 -27.37 -0.03
C GLY A 225 10.85 -27.52 1.15
N SER A 226 11.42 -27.59 2.35
CA SER A 226 10.84 -27.93 3.65
C SER A 226 9.59 -27.16 4.13
N PRO A 227 8.76 -27.76 5.03
CA PRO A 227 7.49 -27.21 5.50
C PRO A 227 7.61 -26.32 6.75
N ALA A 228 8.23 -25.14 6.63
CA ALA A 228 8.33 -24.22 7.78
C ALA A 228 8.31 -22.70 7.44
N SER A 229 7.64 -22.27 6.36
CA SER A 229 7.63 -20.85 5.97
C SER A 229 6.26 -20.27 5.57
N ASP A 230 5.17 -20.98 5.86
CA ASP A 230 3.82 -20.69 5.33
C ASP A 230 3.10 -19.46 5.93
N LEU A 231 3.77 -18.61 6.73
CA LEU A 231 3.17 -17.40 7.30
C LEU A 231 3.52 -16.10 6.56
N ASN A 232 4.43 -16.13 5.58
CA ASN A 232 4.84 -14.93 4.82
C ASN A 232 4.21 -14.81 3.43
N ASP A 233 3.53 -15.85 2.92
CA ASP A 233 3.05 -15.87 1.53
C ASP A 233 1.66 -15.24 1.31
N PHE A 234 0.94 -14.88 2.39
CA PHE A 234 -0.37 -14.22 2.29
C PHE A 234 -0.32 -12.68 2.24
N ALA A 235 0.87 -12.06 2.31
CA ALA A 235 0.99 -10.64 2.63
C ALA A 235 1.10 -9.68 1.42
N PHE A 236 1.43 -10.15 0.22
CA PHE A 236 1.94 -9.22 -0.82
C PHE A 236 0.92 -8.70 -1.83
N ASP A 237 -0.17 -9.43 -2.13
CA ASP A 237 -1.17 -8.95 -3.11
C ASP A 237 -2.33 -8.15 -2.47
N THR A 238 -2.56 -8.27 -1.16
CA THR A 238 -3.60 -7.51 -0.44
C THR A 238 -3.07 -6.21 0.20
N ALA A 239 -1.78 -5.92 0.08
CA ALA A 239 -1.09 -4.82 0.76
C ALA A 239 -1.47 -3.39 0.30
N TYR A 240 -2.29 -3.25 -0.74
CA TYR A 240 -2.50 -1.96 -1.42
C TYR A 240 -3.66 -1.11 -0.90
N SER A 241 -4.46 -1.61 0.06
CA SER A 241 -5.51 -0.80 0.67
C SER A 241 -5.01 -0.13 1.97
N PRO A 242 -5.45 1.11 2.28
CA PRO A 242 -5.17 1.72 3.58
C PRO A 242 -5.63 0.85 4.75
N GLN A 243 -6.72 0.09 4.56
CA GLN A 243 -7.22 -0.84 5.57
C GLN A 243 -6.26 -2.02 5.78
N ALA A 244 -5.70 -2.59 4.71
CA ALA A 244 -4.71 -3.66 4.82
C ALA A 244 -3.42 -3.17 5.50
N TRP A 245 -2.95 -1.97 5.16
CA TRP A 245 -1.83 -1.35 5.87
C TRP A 245 -2.13 -1.20 7.36
N LEU A 246 -3.33 -0.72 7.69
CA LEU A 246 -3.76 -0.53 9.06
C LEU A 246 -3.86 -1.86 9.81
N ASP A 247 -4.49 -2.87 9.22
CA ASP A 247 -4.60 -4.21 9.80
C ASP A 247 -3.20 -4.81 10.08
N ALA A 248 -2.24 -4.64 9.16
CA ALA A 248 -0.86 -5.06 9.34
C ALA A 248 -0.11 -4.22 10.41
N HIS A 249 -0.38 -2.91 10.49
CA HIS A 249 0.16 -2.05 11.53
C HIS A 249 -0.34 -2.47 12.92
N LEU A 250 -1.65 -2.65 13.09
CA LEU A 250 -2.28 -3.06 14.35
C LEU A 250 -1.85 -4.48 14.76
N SER A 251 -1.70 -5.41 13.80
CA SER A 251 -1.20 -6.76 14.08
C SER A 251 0.22 -6.75 14.66
N ARG A 252 1.09 -5.81 14.23
CA ARG A 252 2.44 -5.64 14.80
C ARG A 252 2.42 -5.07 16.22
N MET A 253 1.38 -4.32 16.58
CA MET A 253 1.19 -3.79 17.93
C MET A 253 0.60 -4.82 18.90
N MET A 254 0.00 -5.90 18.38
CA MET A 254 -0.54 -6.96 19.22
C MET A 254 0.56 -7.73 19.96
N PRO A 255 0.30 -8.19 21.20
CA PRO A 255 1.18 -9.14 21.87
C PRO A 255 1.43 -10.37 20.98
N HIS A 256 2.70 -10.76 20.83
CA HIS A 256 3.12 -11.87 19.98
C HIS A 256 2.86 -11.68 18.47
N GLN A 257 2.59 -10.45 18.01
CA GLN A 257 2.39 -10.11 16.59
C GLN A 257 1.29 -10.94 15.91
N LYS A 258 0.26 -11.33 16.65
CA LYS A 258 -0.86 -12.08 16.10
C LYS A 258 -1.68 -11.21 15.14
N PRO A 259 -2.25 -11.79 14.08
CA PRO A 259 -3.21 -11.09 13.24
C PRO A 259 -4.36 -10.50 14.07
N ILE A 260 -4.61 -9.19 13.91
CA ILE A 260 -5.58 -8.46 14.73
C ILE A 260 -6.99 -9.01 14.56
N TRP A 261 -7.43 -9.30 13.33
CA TRP A 261 -8.81 -9.69 13.05
C TRP A 261 -9.21 -11.08 13.54
N PRO A 262 -8.41 -12.14 13.33
CA PRO A 262 -8.65 -13.42 13.99
C PRO A 262 -8.76 -13.28 15.51
N THR A 263 -7.95 -12.41 16.12
CA THR A 263 -8.00 -12.16 17.57
C THR A 263 -9.28 -11.43 17.98
N VAL A 264 -9.69 -10.39 17.24
CA VAL A 264 -10.96 -9.68 17.48
C VAL A 264 -12.14 -10.66 17.37
N THR A 265 -12.22 -11.44 16.29
CA THR A 265 -13.30 -12.40 16.09
C THR A 265 -13.34 -13.46 17.18
N ASP A 266 -12.18 -13.99 17.59
CA ASP A 266 -12.08 -15.00 18.66
C ASP A 266 -12.58 -14.45 20.00
N ILE A 267 -12.20 -13.21 20.36
CA ILE A 267 -12.62 -12.57 21.61
C ILE A 267 -14.12 -12.26 21.57
N VAL A 268 -14.63 -11.66 20.49
CA VAL A 268 -16.06 -11.33 20.32
C VAL A 268 -16.92 -12.60 20.38
N SER A 269 -16.48 -13.68 19.75
CA SER A 269 -17.16 -14.98 19.78
C SER A 269 -17.09 -15.63 21.16
N ASN A 270 -15.88 -15.86 21.69
CA ASN A 270 -15.68 -16.72 22.86
C ASN A 270 -15.98 -16.02 24.18
N GLU A 271 -15.65 -14.73 24.32
CA GLU A 271 -15.82 -14.00 25.59
C GLU A 271 -17.20 -13.35 25.73
N PHE A 272 -17.80 -12.96 24.60
CA PHE A 272 -19.06 -12.24 24.57
C PHE A 272 -20.21 -13.05 23.95
N GLY A 273 -19.97 -14.16 23.24
CA GLY A 273 -21.04 -14.93 22.61
C GLY A 273 -21.74 -14.14 21.50
N CYS A 274 -20.95 -13.41 20.71
CA CYS A 274 -21.42 -12.60 19.59
C CYS A 274 -20.74 -13.03 18.28
N SER A 275 -21.46 -12.94 17.18
CA SER A 275 -20.92 -13.09 15.82
C SER A 275 -20.68 -11.72 15.20
N MET A 276 -19.73 -11.68 14.26
CA MET A 276 -19.41 -10.49 13.48
C MET A 276 -19.81 -10.70 12.02
N ILE A 277 -20.50 -9.72 11.46
CA ILE A 277 -20.94 -9.69 10.06
C ILE A 277 -20.38 -8.43 9.42
N CYS A 278 -19.74 -8.58 8.26
CA CYS A 278 -19.33 -7.45 7.42
C CYS A 278 -20.40 -7.23 6.34
N PRO A 279 -21.30 -6.25 6.48
CA PRO A 279 -22.44 -6.07 5.58
C PRO A 279 -22.03 -5.70 4.14
N ASP A 280 -20.89 -5.03 3.97
CA ASP A 280 -20.47 -4.45 2.70
C ASP A 280 -19.19 -5.13 2.19
N GLN A 281 -19.32 -6.32 1.62
CA GLN A 281 -18.27 -6.95 0.81
C GLN A 281 -18.66 -6.86 -0.67
N ASP A 282 -17.72 -6.44 -1.52
CA ASP A 282 -17.91 -6.51 -2.96
C ASP A 282 -17.91 -7.98 -3.46
N ALA A 283 -18.22 -8.20 -4.74
CA ALA A 283 -18.20 -9.54 -5.33
C ALA A 283 -16.82 -10.24 -5.29
N LYS A 284 -15.76 -9.49 -4.95
CA LYS A 284 -14.38 -9.97 -4.79
C LYS A 284 -14.01 -10.19 -3.31
N GLY A 285 -14.93 -9.95 -2.38
CA GLY A 285 -14.69 -10.05 -0.93
C GLY A 285 -13.95 -8.85 -0.34
N ASN A 286 -13.73 -7.78 -1.09
CA ASN A 286 -13.12 -6.56 -0.55
C ASN A 286 -14.15 -5.81 0.29
N MET A 287 -13.73 -5.39 1.48
CA MET A 287 -14.58 -4.55 2.32
C MET A 287 -14.69 -3.14 1.71
N VAL A 288 -15.91 -2.75 1.38
CA VAL A 288 -16.23 -1.42 0.83
C VAL A 288 -16.47 -0.41 1.96
N SER A 289 -16.92 -0.90 3.11
CA SER A 289 -17.22 -0.10 4.30
C SER A 289 -16.34 -0.51 5.48
N ASP A 290 -16.02 0.45 6.34
CA ASP A 290 -15.37 0.20 7.64
C ASP A 290 -16.39 -0.28 8.68
N ASP A 291 -17.65 -0.51 8.32
CA ASP A 291 -18.68 -0.93 9.27
C ASP A 291 -18.72 -2.44 9.46
N ILE A 292 -18.88 -2.83 10.72
CA ILE A 292 -19.14 -4.20 11.15
C ILE A 292 -20.43 -4.22 11.96
N LEU A 293 -21.21 -5.28 11.77
CA LEU A 293 -22.40 -5.57 12.53
C LEU A 293 -22.10 -6.71 13.50
N ILE A 294 -22.35 -6.49 14.78
CA ILE A 294 -22.15 -7.49 15.83
C ILE A 294 -23.53 -7.93 16.32
N ILE A 295 -23.79 -9.24 16.28
CA ILE A 295 -25.08 -9.84 16.65
C ILE A 295 -24.84 -10.90 17.73
N PRO A 296 -25.68 -11.05 18.76
CA PRO A 296 -25.60 -12.18 19.67
C PRO A 296 -25.72 -13.51 18.92
N THR A 297 -24.93 -14.51 19.31
CA THR A 297 -25.08 -15.86 18.76
C THR A 297 -26.37 -16.54 19.23
N ASP A 298 -26.91 -16.09 20.36
CA ASP A 298 -28.22 -16.51 20.90
C ASP A 298 -29.11 -15.26 21.05
N PRO A 299 -30.31 -15.24 20.45
CA PRO A 299 -31.21 -14.09 20.47
C PRO A 299 -31.66 -13.69 21.89
N HIS A 300 -31.58 -14.59 22.87
CA HIS A 300 -31.90 -14.30 24.26
C HIS A 300 -30.75 -13.58 25.01
N HIS A 301 -29.55 -13.50 24.45
CA HIS A 301 -28.38 -12.88 25.06
C HIS A 301 -28.19 -11.41 24.66
N GLN A 302 -29.24 -10.58 24.71
CA GLN A 302 -29.12 -9.13 24.46
C GLN A 302 -28.10 -8.44 25.40
N PHE A 303 -27.95 -8.96 26.62
CA PHE A 303 -26.95 -8.49 27.58
C PHE A 303 -25.50 -8.68 27.09
N ALA A 304 -25.24 -9.60 26.16
CA ALA A 304 -23.93 -9.81 25.56
C ALA A 304 -23.47 -8.56 24.80
N LEU A 305 -24.33 -7.98 23.96
CA LEU A 305 -24.03 -6.74 23.23
C LEU A 305 -23.80 -5.58 24.18
N MET A 306 -24.65 -5.44 25.20
CA MET A 306 -24.50 -4.36 26.19
C MET A 306 -23.18 -4.49 26.96
N ARG A 307 -22.78 -5.72 27.30
CA ARG A 307 -21.51 -6.00 27.95
C ARG A 307 -20.35 -5.68 27.01
N LEU A 308 -20.39 -6.14 25.77
CA LEU A 308 -19.36 -5.88 24.75
C LEU A 308 -19.19 -4.37 24.51
N ALA A 309 -20.30 -3.65 24.31
CA ALA A 309 -20.28 -2.20 24.13
C ALA A 309 -19.72 -1.48 25.35
N ARG A 310 -20.04 -1.92 26.57
CA ARG A 310 -19.51 -1.33 27.79
C ARG A 310 -18.00 -1.60 27.97
N GLU A 311 -17.56 -2.85 27.79
CA GLU A 311 -16.15 -3.22 28.01
C GLU A 311 -15.22 -2.51 27.01
N PHE A 312 -15.61 -2.46 25.72
CA PHE A 312 -14.82 -1.78 24.69
C PHE A 312 -15.13 -0.28 24.57
N SER A 313 -16.00 0.26 25.42
CA SER A 313 -16.45 1.66 25.33
C SER A 313 -16.94 2.02 23.93
N LEU A 314 -17.74 1.14 23.32
CA LEU A 314 -18.30 1.32 21.99
C LEU A 314 -19.49 2.28 22.08
N PRO A 315 -19.60 3.24 21.16
CA PRO A 315 -20.76 4.12 21.13
C PRO A 315 -22.00 3.31 20.72
N MET A 316 -23.03 3.31 21.55
CA MET A 316 -24.34 2.69 21.25
C MET A 316 -25.04 3.39 20.08
N THR A 317 -24.77 4.68 19.90
CA THR A 317 -25.21 5.47 18.75
C THR A 317 -24.05 5.57 17.78
N TYR A 318 -24.20 5.01 16.59
CA TYR A 318 -23.16 5.00 15.57
C TYR A 318 -22.59 6.40 15.31
N SER A 319 -21.33 6.62 15.68
CA SER A 319 -20.52 7.76 15.25
C SER A 319 -19.33 7.20 14.48
N GLY A 320 -19.38 7.20 13.14
CA GLY A 320 -18.36 6.60 12.29
C GLY A 320 -17.00 7.32 12.39
N THR A 321 -16.18 6.96 13.37
CA THR A 321 -14.85 7.55 13.61
C THR A 321 -13.75 6.92 12.74
N GLY A 322 -13.87 5.66 12.35
CA GLY A 322 -12.88 4.98 11.52
C GLY A 322 -12.72 5.56 10.11
N PRO A 323 -13.83 5.82 9.36
CA PRO A 323 -13.75 6.51 8.08
C PRO A 323 -13.11 7.90 8.19
N GLN A 324 -13.30 8.59 9.32
CA GLN A 324 -12.69 9.91 9.57
C GLN A 324 -11.18 9.82 9.73
N LEU A 325 -10.64 8.76 10.33
CA LEU A 325 -9.20 8.55 10.48
C LEU A 325 -8.52 8.40 9.12
N ILE A 326 -9.02 7.47 8.30
CA ILE A 326 -8.46 7.21 6.96
C ILE A 326 -8.63 8.46 6.08
N ALA A 327 -9.78 9.13 6.15
CA ALA A 327 -10.03 10.36 5.42
C ALA A 327 -9.10 11.51 5.87
N ALA A 328 -8.85 11.66 7.17
CA ALA A 328 -7.95 12.69 7.71
C ALA A 328 -6.50 12.45 7.30
N ALA A 329 -6.02 11.20 7.39
CA ALA A 329 -4.68 10.82 6.93
C ALA A 329 -4.51 11.06 5.42
N ARG A 330 -5.50 10.64 4.61
CA ARG A 330 -5.52 10.89 3.16
C ARG A 330 -5.56 12.38 2.82
N SER A 331 -6.40 13.16 3.50
CA SER A 331 -6.50 14.62 3.29
C SER A 331 -5.18 15.32 3.62
N THR A 332 -4.53 14.93 4.71
CA THR A 332 -3.22 15.46 5.12
C THR A 332 -2.14 15.13 4.08
N ALA A 333 -2.08 13.87 3.64
CA ALA A 333 -1.14 13.44 2.60
C ALA A 333 -1.41 14.14 1.25
N ALA A 334 -2.67 14.25 0.84
CA ALA A 334 -3.07 14.95 -0.38
C ALA A 334 -2.72 16.44 -0.35
N THR A 335 -2.92 17.10 0.80
CA THR A 335 -2.55 18.51 0.98
C THR A 335 -1.04 18.71 0.83
N TYR A 336 -0.25 17.87 1.49
CA TYR A 336 1.21 17.88 1.36
C TYR A 336 1.65 17.65 -0.09
N LEU A 337 1.04 16.68 -0.79
CA LEU A 337 1.32 16.42 -2.20
C LEU A 337 0.97 17.62 -3.09
N ALA A 338 -0.19 18.24 -2.87
CA ALA A 338 -0.62 19.41 -3.63
C ALA A 338 0.33 20.60 -3.45
N GLU A 339 0.81 20.86 -2.22
CA GLU A 339 1.82 21.88 -1.97
C GLU A 339 3.14 21.57 -2.68
N ARG A 340 3.62 20.33 -2.59
CA ARG A 340 4.88 19.93 -3.21
C ARG A 340 4.83 20.01 -4.74
N VAL A 341 3.67 19.72 -5.34
CA VAL A 341 3.45 19.84 -6.79
C VAL A 341 3.32 21.31 -7.23
N LYS A 342 2.69 22.18 -6.43
CA LYS A 342 2.57 23.62 -6.72
C LYS A 342 3.92 24.33 -6.75
N CYS A 343 4.85 23.91 -5.90
CA CYS A 343 6.20 24.50 -5.82
C CYS A 343 7.10 24.12 -7.00
N ILE A 344 6.62 23.33 -7.97
CA ILE A 344 7.36 23.03 -9.19
C ILE A 344 7.19 24.23 -10.13
N PRO A 345 8.23 25.06 -10.33
CA PRO A 345 8.12 26.14 -11.30
C PRO A 345 7.71 25.54 -12.64
N PRO A 346 6.73 26.13 -13.36
CA PRO A 346 6.42 25.68 -14.70
C PRO A 346 7.73 25.72 -15.47
N ARG A 347 8.14 24.57 -16.01
CA ARG A 347 9.35 24.46 -16.80
C ARG A 347 9.20 25.47 -17.93
N THR A 348 9.83 26.64 -17.78
CA THR A 348 9.88 27.63 -18.85
C THR A 348 10.53 26.85 -19.98
N LYS A 349 9.77 26.66 -21.06
CA LYS A 349 10.33 26.21 -22.32
C LYS A 349 11.22 27.34 -22.80
N ASP A 350 12.36 27.53 -22.14
CA ASP A 350 13.56 27.99 -22.80
C ASP A 350 13.96 26.82 -23.68
N MET A 351 13.18 26.63 -24.76
CA MET A 351 13.73 26.18 -26.02
C MET A 351 14.73 27.28 -26.39
N VAL A 352 15.90 27.27 -25.74
CA VAL A 352 17.11 27.67 -26.40
C VAL A 352 17.10 26.76 -27.61
N SER A 353 16.68 27.35 -28.73
CA SER A 353 16.92 26.82 -30.06
C SER A 353 18.34 26.32 -29.99
N PHE A 354 18.48 25.00 -29.94
CA PHE A 354 19.77 24.35 -30.10
C PHE A 354 20.15 24.77 -31.51
N GLU A 355 20.87 25.90 -31.63
CA GLU A 355 21.43 26.33 -32.88
C GLU A 355 22.22 25.12 -33.33
N GLN A 356 21.70 24.43 -34.35
CA GLN A 356 22.44 23.39 -35.00
C GLN A 356 23.81 23.99 -35.28
N PRO A 357 24.91 23.39 -34.79
CA PRO A 357 26.23 23.87 -35.16
C PRO A 357 26.25 23.87 -36.69
N LYS A 358 26.31 25.09 -37.26
CA LYS A 358 26.32 25.28 -38.71
C LYS A 358 27.39 24.35 -39.26
N ALA A 359 26.95 23.31 -39.99
CA ALA A 359 27.80 22.38 -40.69
C ALA A 359 28.57 23.18 -41.75
N GLY A 360 29.70 23.74 -41.35
CA GLY A 360 30.34 24.80 -42.10
C GLY A 360 31.76 25.06 -41.63
N MET A 361 32.54 24.00 -41.35
CA MET A 361 33.99 24.01 -41.52
C MET A 361 34.52 22.57 -41.48
N ALA A 362 34.36 21.87 -42.60
CA ALA A 362 35.23 20.75 -42.94
C ALA A 362 36.63 21.32 -43.24
N ARG A 363 37.42 21.60 -42.19
CA ARG A 363 38.85 21.84 -42.34
C ARG A 363 39.55 20.49 -42.40
N LYS A 364 40.11 20.23 -43.59
CA LYS A 364 41.20 19.30 -43.89
C LYS A 364 42.11 19.12 -42.67
N LEU A 365 42.17 17.91 -42.10
CA LEU A 365 43.33 17.44 -41.37
C LEU A 365 43.89 16.24 -42.15
N GLY A 366 45.07 16.46 -42.72
CA GLY A 366 45.81 15.45 -43.46
C GLY A 366 46.30 14.34 -42.54
N MET A 367 46.35 13.14 -43.12
CA MET A 367 47.18 12.03 -42.66
C MET A 367 48.64 12.47 -42.54
N ALA A 368 49.34 12.04 -41.49
CA ALA A 368 50.55 11.22 -41.62
C ALA A 368 51.21 10.98 -40.25
N VAL A 369 51.00 9.75 -39.79
CA VAL A 369 51.87 8.88 -38.99
C VAL A 369 53.33 9.34 -38.91
N GLY A 370 53.83 9.52 -37.69
CA GLY A 370 55.25 9.71 -37.39
C GLY A 370 55.60 9.06 -36.05
N PHE A 371 56.32 7.93 -36.16
CA PHE A 371 56.92 7.17 -35.07
C PHE A 371 57.77 8.02 -34.10
N GLY A 372 57.75 7.66 -32.82
CA GLY A 372 58.64 8.21 -31.80
C GLY A 372 58.57 7.41 -30.50
N VAL A 373 59.16 6.22 -30.51
CA VAL A 373 59.46 5.38 -29.34
C VAL A 373 60.79 5.85 -28.72
N CYS A 374 60.97 5.55 -27.43
CA CYS A 374 62.15 5.71 -26.56
C CYS A 374 62.19 7.05 -25.79
N ALA A 375 62.51 7.12 -24.50
CA ALA A 375 62.86 6.15 -23.46
C ALA A 375 63.13 6.97 -22.16
N TRP A 376 63.16 6.29 -21.01
CA TRP A 376 63.84 6.70 -19.76
C TRP A 376 63.15 7.81 -18.94
N VAL A 377 63.13 7.89 -17.59
CA VAL A 377 63.77 7.16 -16.46
C VAL A 377 63.09 7.77 -15.20
N VAL A 378 62.53 6.96 -14.28
CA VAL A 378 63.07 6.70 -12.91
C VAL A 378 62.63 7.67 -11.79
N LEU A 379 62.24 7.03 -10.68
CA LEU A 379 62.23 7.45 -9.26
C LEU A 379 61.18 8.45 -8.75
N GLY A 380 60.53 8.03 -7.67
CA GLY A 380 59.76 8.90 -6.79
C GLY A 380 58.91 8.19 -5.73
N LEU A 381 59.46 7.16 -5.06
CA LEU A 381 58.93 6.69 -3.77
C LEU A 381 59.06 7.82 -2.74
N GLY A 382 57.99 8.07 -1.97
CA GLY A 382 58.01 8.98 -0.83
C GLY A 382 56.82 8.74 0.07
N ALA A 383 56.97 7.80 1.00
CA ALA A 383 56.12 7.66 2.18
C ALA A 383 56.59 8.66 3.25
N PHE A 384 55.65 9.42 3.82
CA PHE A 384 55.56 9.76 5.23
C PHE A 384 54.11 10.17 5.55
#